data_AF-A0AAJ7J434-F1
#
_entry.id   AF-A0AAJ7J434-F1
#
_cell.length_a   1.000
_cell.length_b   1.000
_cell.length_c   1.000
_cell.angle_alpha   90.00
_cell.angle_beta   90.00
_cell.angle_gamma   90.00
#
_symmetry.space_group_name_H-M   'P 1'
#
loop_
_entity.id
_entity.type
_entity.pdbx_description
1 polymer ?
#
loop_
_entity_poly.entity_id
_entity_poly.type
_entity_poly.pdbx_seq_one_letter_code
_entity_poly.pdbx_strand_id
1 'polypeptide(L)'
;NKFQTVQEGISASIRGLTVVENPKQKKSNNVRNVNYNAGADILHTFQLQWNELHELAEENAGKAQEADNLIGTIYEKLEHEWKSITHLNSTLAHIPKINNAIQDLMDQIGTLQEMFEEVETALYKLEDLNEMLELQNRQLDHRFQLALYKEKKLAELNVIKEKLANEHSERVSKYELKQQKMMKERRETFDEVFKEEVREYKATGSIPKLPITQQGPSLDEVLDEVLDEDAAVFDEFLKN
;
A
#
# COMPACT_ATOMS: atom_id res chain seq x y z
N ASN A 1 80.09 28.74 51.29
CA ASN A 1 81.48 29.17 51.05
C ASN A 1 81.66 30.57 50.47
N LYS A 2 80.80 31.09 49.57
CA LYS A 2 80.94 32.50 49.09
C LYS A 2 80.39 33.56 50.07
N PHE A 3 79.37 33.23 50.86
CA PHE A 3 78.79 34.16 51.85
C PHE A 3 79.68 34.40 53.08
N GLN A 4 80.47 33.40 53.50
CA GLN A 4 81.41 33.53 54.63
C GLN A 4 82.52 34.55 54.32
N THR A 5 83.03 34.55 53.08
CA THR A 5 84.11 35.43 52.63
C THR A 5 83.68 36.91 52.53
N VAL A 6 82.41 37.17 52.19
CA VAL A 6 81.85 38.53 52.15
C VAL A 6 81.68 39.07 53.57
N GLN A 7 81.27 38.22 54.52
CA GLN A 7 81.07 38.60 55.92
C GLN A 7 82.41 38.85 56.65
N GLU A 8 83.45 38.08 56.33
CA GLU A 8 84.82 38.32 56.82
C GLU A 8 85.45 39.58 56.19
N GLY A 9 85.19 39.84 54.89
CA GLY A 9 85.64 41.06 54.21
C GLY A 9 85.04 42.35 54.82
N ILE A 10 83.73 42.33 55.14
CA ILE A 10 83.06 43.45 55.80
C ILE A 10 83.55 43.61 57.25
N SER A 11 83.75 42.51 57.98
CA SER A 11 84.24 42.54 59.36
C SER A 11 85.70 43.03 59.46
N ALA A 12 86.56 42.69 58.49
CA ALA A 12 87.93 43.19 58.40
C ALA A 12 87.98 44.68 58.02
N SER A 13 87.08 45.14 57.14
CA SER A 13 86.99 46.56 56.75
C SER A 13 86.52 47.46 57.90
N ILE A 14 85.65 46.96 58.79
CA ILE A 14 85.17 47.72 59.96
C ILE A 14 86.21 47.74 61.09
N ARG A 15 87.01 46.67 61.24
CA ARG A 15 88.06 46.60 62.27
C ARG A 15 89.25 47.53 61.97
N GLY A 16 89.43 47.94 60.72
CA GLY A 16 90.39 49.00 60.34
C GLY A 16 89.94 50.42 60.69
N LEU A 17 88.65 50.64 60.98
CA LEU A 17 88.07 51.95 61.30
C LEU A 17 87.93 52.21 62.81
N THR A 18 88.24 51.23 63.66
CA THR A 18 88.16 51.33 65.13
C THR A 18 89.53 51.37 65.80
N VAL A 19 90.53 51.98 65.14
CA VAL A 19 91.75 52.44 65.82
C VAL A 19 91.37 53.63 66.70
N VAL A 20 91.19 53.34 67.97
CA VAL A 20 91.10 54.32 69.06
C VAL A 20 92.49 54.96 69.23
N GLU A 21 92.73 56.05 68.51
CA GLU A 21 93.76 57.03 68.89
C GLU A 21 93.07 58.27 69.45
N ASN A 22 93.33 58.54 70.73
CA ASN A 22 92.91 59.74 71.44
C ASN A 22 94.15 60.27 72.19
N PRO A 23 94.24 61.57 72.53
CA PRO A 23 94.35 62.68 71.60
C PRO A 23 95.61 63.52 71.92
N LYS A 24 96.36 63.97 70.90
CA LYS A 24 97.34 65.04 71.10
C LYS A 24 96.68 66.39 70.79
N GLN A 25 96.30 67.08 71.87
CA GLN A 25 95.87 68.48 71.86
C GLN A 25 96.92 69.36 71.16
N LYS A 26 96.61 69.80 69.94
CA LYS A 26 97.29 70.93 69.29
C LYS A 26 96.29 72.07 69.13
N LYS A 27 96.43 73.02 70.05
CA LYS A 27 96.17 74.46 69.96
C LYS A 27 95.19 74.87 68.85
N SER A 28 93.96 75.14 69.30
CA SER A 28 93.02 76.10 68.73
C SER A 28 93.76 77.32 68.17
N ASN A 29 93.67 77.49 66.85
CA ASN A 29 93.95 78.75 66.19
C ASN A 29 93.00 78.84 64.98
N ASN A 30 92.09 79.82 65.08
CA ASN A 30 91.27 80.37 64.02
C ASN A 30 90.26 79.42 63.37
N VAL A 31 89.07 79.42 63.97
CA VAL A 31 87.76 79.16 63.36
C VAL A 31 87.78 79.63 61.91
N ARG A 32 87.98 78.70 60.96
CA ARG A 32 87.39 78.89 59.63
C ARG A 32 85.89 78.93 59.89
N ASN A 33 85.30 80.11 59.74
CA ASN A 33 83.87 80.33 59.77
C ASN A 33 83.25 79.65 58.53
N VAL A 34 83.34 78.32 58.46
CA VAL A 34 82.76 77.50 57.41
C VAL A 34 81.40 77.09 57.95
N ASN A 35 80.35 77.58 57.30
CA ASN A 35 78.99 77.19 57.64
C ASN A 35 78.80 75.73 57.21
N TYR A 36 78.83 74.80 58.17
CA TYR A 36 78.59 73.37 57.93
C TYR A 36 77.16 73.06 57.44
N ASN A 37 76.25 74.04 57.54
CA ASN A 37 74.89 73.97 57.02
C ASN A 37 74.74 74.68 55.67
N ALA A 38 75.84 75.15 55.05
CA ALA A 38 75.80 75.72 53.71
C ALA A 38 75.31 74.67 52.71
N GLY A 39 74.16 74.91 52.10
CA GLY A 39 73.51 73.98 51.17
C GLY A 39 72.52 73.00 51.81
N ALA A 40 72.35 73.01 53.14
CA ALA A 40 71.33 72.19 53.81
C ALA A 40 69.90 72.59 53.40
N ASP A 41 69.63 73.90 53.28
CA ASP A 41 68.33 74.39 52.81
C ASP A 41 68.05 73.98 51.36
N ILE A 42 69.07 74.02 50.49
CA ILE A 42 68.96 73.59 49.09
C ILE A 42 68.67 72.09 49.02
N LEU A 43 69.39 71.28 49.80
CA LEU A 43 69.17 69.84 49.88
C LEU A 43 67.76 69.53 50.40
N HIS A 44 67.31 70.24 51.44
CA HIS A 44 65.97 70.09 51.99
C HIS A 44 64.88 70.45 50.97
N THR A 45 65.05 71.53 50.20
CA THR A 45 64.12 71.89 49.12
C THR A 45 64.03 70.80 48.05
N PHE A 46 65.17 70.28 47.56
CA PHE A 46 65.16 69.20 46.58
C PHE A 46 64.59 67.90 47.14
N GLN A 47 64.84 67.58 48.41
CA GLN A 47 64.28 66.41 49.05
C GLN A 47 62.74 66.51 49.19
N LEU A 48 62.22 67.69 49.52
CA LEU A 48 60.77 67.91 49.58
C LEU A 48 60.12 67.80 48.20
N GLN A 49 60.71 68.43 47.18
CA GLN A 49 60.24 68.34 45.78
C GLN A 49 60.31 66.91 45.24
N TRP A 50 61.37 66.16 45.59
CA TRP A 50 61.50 64.76 45.22
C TRP A 50 60.42 63.91 45.89
N ASN A 51 60.13 64.15 47.17
CA ASN A 51 59.08 63.43 47.88
C ASN A 51 57.70 63.70 47.27
N GLU A 52 57.37 64.96 46.99
CA GLU A 52 56.14 65.35 46.31
C GLU A 52 56.01 64.69 44.93
N LEU A 53 57.09 64.70 44.14
CA LEU A 53 57.12 64.03 42.84
C LEU A 53 56.92 62.51 42.96
N HIS A 54 57.50 61.89 44.00
CA HIS A 54 57.35 60.46 44.25
C HIS A 54 55.91 60.10 44.63
N GLU A 55 55.29 60.87 45.53
CA GLU A 55 53.89 60.69 45.91
C GLU A 55 52.95 60.84 44.71
N LEU A 56 53.16 61.87 43.87
CA LEU A 56 52.38 62.06 42.65
C LEU A 56 52.59 60.92 41.64
N ALA A 57 53.81 60.40 41.52
CA ALA A 57 54.11 59.28 40.64
C ALA A 57 53.44 57.98 41.12
N GLU A 58 53.42 57.75 42.44
CA GLU A 58 52.76 56.60 43.06
C GLU A 58 51.23 56.69 42.90
N GLU A 59 50.63 57.86 43.13
CA GLU A 59 49.20 58.08 42.90
C GLU A 59 48.83 57.88 41.43
N ASN A 60 49.64 58.41 40.50
CA ASN A 60 49.42 58.23 39.08
C ASN A 60 49.56 56.76 38.65
N ALA A 61 50.53 56.02 39.20
CA ALA A 61 50.66 54.58 38.96
C ALA A 61 49.45 53.79 39.49
N GLY A 62 48.95 54.16 40.68
CA GLY A 62 47.72 53.59 41.25
C GLY A 62 46.51 53.82 40.35
N LYS A 63 46.28 55.06 39.93
CA LYS A 63 45.18 55.41 39.00
C LYS A 63 45.30 54.70 37.65
N ALA A 64 46.52 54.56 37.12
CA ALA A 64 46.77 53.83 35.88
C ALA A 64 46.41 52.34 36.03
N GLN A 65 46.75 51.73 37.16
CA GLN A 65 46.39 50.33 37.45
C GLN A 65 44.87 50.15 37.61
N GLU A 66 44.18 51.07 38.26
CA GLU A 66 42.72 51.05 38.37
C GLU A 66 42.05 51.15 37.00
N ALA A 67 42.54 52.05 36.14
CA ALA A 67 42.07 52.19 34.77
C ALA A 67 42.29 50.91 33.95
N ASP A 68 43.48 50.29 34.08
CA ASP A 68 43.80 49.03 33.41
C ASP A 68 42.85 47.89 33.84
N ASN A 69 42.59 47.77 35.16
CA ASN A 69 41.66 46.78 35.68
C ASN A 69 40.22 46.97 35.15
N LEU A 70 39.76 48.22 35.06
CA LEU A 70 38.45 48.54 34.50
C LEU A 70 38.37 48.22 33.00
N ILE A 71 39.40 48.57 32.24
CA ILE A 71 39.51 48.26 30.80
C ILE A 71 39.51 46.75 30.59
N GLY A 72 40.30 46.00 31.37
CA GLY A 72 40.33 44.54 31.31
C GLY A 72 38.96 43.92 31.56
N THR A 73 38.25 44.38 32.60
CA THR A 73 36.90 43.89 32.92
C THR A 73 35.90 44.18 31.78
N ILE A 74 35.98 45.36 31.17
CA ILE A 74 35.10 45.72 30.03
C ILE A 74 35.43 44.84 28.83
N TYR A 75 36.71 44.62 28.54
CA TYR A 75 37.16 43.79 27.44
C TYR A 75 36.66 42.34 27.58
N GLU A 76 36.79 41.75 28.76
CA GLU A 76 36.29 40.39 29.05
C GLU A 76 34.78 40.29 28.82
N LYS A 77 34.01 41.27 29.29
CA LYS A 77 32.55 41.32 29.06
C LYS A 77 32.22 41.44 27.58
N LEU A 78 32.89 42.34 26.87
CA LEU A 78 32.65 42.54 25.44
C LEU A 78 32.98 41.28 24.63
N GLU A 79 34.09 40.62 24.95
CA GLU A 79 34.50 39.36 24.33
C GLU A 79 33.47 38.24 24.60
N HIS A 80 32.92 38.18 25.81
CA HIS A 80 31.86 37.24 26.15
C HIS A 80 30.56 37.49 25.36
N GLU A 81 30.10 38.74 25.31
CA GLU A 81 28.91 39.12 24.53
C GLU A 81 29.12 38.85 23.04
N TRP A 82 30.31 39.16 22.52
CA TRP A 82 30.66 38.89 21.13
C TRP A 82 30.60 37.40 20.79
N LYS A 83 31.16 36.54 21.66
CA LYS A 83 31.06 35.07 21.51
C LYS A 83 29.61 34.60 21.56
N SER A 84 28.82 35.14 22.48
CA SER A 84 27.40 34.80 22.62
C SER A 84 26.59 35.17 21.37
N ILE A 85 26.80 36.37 20.84
CA ILE A 85 26.17 36.84 19.59
C ILE A 85 26.62 35.99 18.40
N THR A 86 27.91 35.67 18.30
CA THR A 86 28.43 34.83 17.22
C THR A 86 27.83 33.43 17.26
N HIS A 87 27.70 32.85 18.45
CA HIS A 87 27.05 31.55 18.63
C HIS A 87 25.57 31.60 18.26
N LEU A 88 24.84 32.62 18.71
CA LEU A 88 23.44 32.82 18.35
C LEU A 88 23.26 32.95 16.83
N ASN A 89 24.10 33.76 16.18
CA ASN A 89 24.05 33.97 14.74
C ASN A 89 24.34 32.68 13.97
N SER A 90 25.33 31.90 14.42
CA SER A 90 25.60 30.56 13.88
C SER A 90 24.37 29.66 14.01
N THR A 91 23.73 29.60 15.19
CA THR A 91 22.53 28.79 15.39
C THR A 91 21.36 29.26 14.53
N LEU A 92 21.16 30.57 14.40
CA LEU A 92 20.12 31.15 13.55
C LEU A 92 20.32 30.79 12.07
N ALA A 93 21.56 30.73 11.61
CA ALA A 93 21.90 30.28 10.25
C ALA A 93 21.54 28.82 9.96
N HIS A 94 21.26 28.00 10.98
CA HIS A 94 20.79 26.62 10.79
C HIS A 94 19.26 26.51 10.59
N ILE A 95 18.48 27.52 11.01
CA ILE A 95 17.02 27.50 10.87
C ILE A 95 16.56 27.30 9.41
N PRO A 96 17.12 27.98 8.41
CA PRO A 96 16.75 27.74 7.01
C PRO A 96 17.00 26.30 6.55
N LYS A 97 18.06 25.65 7.05
CA LYS A 97 18.34 24.24 6.73
C LYS A 97 17.28 23.32 7.30
N ILE A 98 16.85 23.56 8.53
CA ILE A 98 15.76 22.81 9.17
C ILE A 98 14.46 23.04 8.41
N ASN A 99 14.16 24.29 8.02
CA ASN A 99 12.96 24.61 7.27
C ASN A 99 12.94 23.92 5.89
N ASN A 100 14.07 23.90 5.18
CA ASN A 100 14.19 23.17 3.92
C ASN A 100 14.00 21.67 4.12
N ALA A 101 14.59 21.07 5.16
CA ALA A 101 14.37 19.65 5.46
C ALA A 101 12.90 19.34 5.80
N ILE A 102 12.21 20.24 6.49
CA ILE A 102 10.76 20.12 6.75
C ILE A 102 9.98 20.20 5.44
N GLN A 103 10.35 21.11 4.53
CA GLN A 103 9.71 21.23 3.22
C GLN A 103 9.93 19.96 2.38
N ASP A 104 11.15 19.43 2.34
CA ASP A 104 11.46 18.18 1.62
C ASP A 104 10.65 17.00 2.16
N LEU A 105 10.48 16.91 3.49
CA LEU A 105 9.64 15.90 4.12
C LEU A 105 8.15 16.11 3.80
N MET A 106 7.69 17.36 3.75
CA MET A 106 6.31 17.69 3.37
C MET A 106 6.03 17.30 1.92
N ASP A 107 6.97 17.57 1.01
CA ASP A 107 6.87 17.19 -0.40
C ASP A 107 6.86 15.65 -0.54
N GLN A 108 7.73 14.95 0.19
CA GLN A 108 7.72 13.47 0.23
C GLN A 108 6.39 12.90 0.75
N ILE A 109 5.83 13.48 1.82
CA ILE A 109 4.51 13.08 2.32
C ILE A 109 3.43 13.33 1.26
N GLY A 110 3.50 14.45 0.55
CA GLY A 110 2.60 14.75 -0.57
C GLY A 110 2.67 13.70 -1.67
N THR A 111 3.89 13.35 -2.12
CA THR A 111 4.06 12.30 -3.14
C THR A 111 3.58 10.93 -2.67
N LEU A 112 3.78 10.60 -1.39
CA LEU A 112 3.31 9.35 -0.83
C LEU A 112 1.78 9.29 -0.77
N GLN A 113 1.13 10.40 -0.46
CA GLN A 113 -0.32 10.51 -0.48
C GLN A 113 -0.88 10.30 -1.90
N GLU A 114 -0.28 10.93 -2.91
CA GLU A 114 -0.65 10.72 -4.31
C GLU A 114 -0.52 9.25 -4.72
N MET A 115 0.59 8.59 -4.36
CA MET A 115 0.77 7.16 -4.61
C MET A 115 -0.30 6.30 -3.91
N PHE A 116 -0.70 6.66 -2.69
CA PHE A 116 -1.79 5.95 -2.00
C PHE A 116 -3.13 6.12 -2.71
N GLU A 117 -3.45 7.32 -3.19
CA GLU A 117 -4.67 7.58 -3.97
C GLU A 117 -4.67 6.79 -5.29
N GLU A 118 -3.54 6.69 -5.97
CA GLU A 118 -3.39 5.85 -7.17
C GLU A 118 -3.60 4.36 -6.87
N VAL A 119 -3.01 3.86 -5.79
CA VAL A 119 -3.16 2.47 -5.35
C VAL A 119 -4.60 2.17 -4.96
N GLU A 120 -5.27 3.07 -4.22
CA GLU A 120 -6.67 2.91 -3.85
C GLU A 120 -7.57 2.87 -5.10
N THR A 121 -7.32 3.77 -6.05
CA THR A 121 -8.01 3.78 -7.34
C THR A 121 -7.80 2.47 -8.12
N ALA A 122 -6.59 1.93 -8.11
CA ALA A 122 -6.28 0.65 -8.75
C ALA A 122 -6.98 -0.52 -8.05
N LEU A 123 -7.09 -0.49 -6.71
CA LEU A 123 -7.81 -1.50 -5.94
C LEU A 123 -9.31 -1.49 -6.24
N TYR A 124 -9.96 -0.32 -6.31
CA TYR A 124 -11.37 -0.24 -6.71
C TYR A 124 -11.61 -0.85 -8.10
N LYS A 125 -10.75 -0.53 -9.08
CA LYS A 125 -10.83 -1.12 -10.42
C LYS A 125 -10.66 -2.63 -10.42
N LEU A 126 -9.80 -3.16 -9.54
CA LEU A 126 -9.58 -4.59 -9.41
C LEU A 126 -10.80 -5.27 -8.79
N GLU A 127 -11.42 -4.66 -7.78
CA GLU A 127 -12.65 -5.13 -7.15
C GLU A 127 -13.80 -5.20 -8.17
N ASP A 128 -14.03 -4.12 -8.94
CA ASP A 128 -15.03 -4.08 -10.01
C ASP A 128 -14.81 -5.20 -11.05
N LEU A 129 -13.55 -5.43 -11.44
CA LEU A 129 -13.20 -6.48 -12.39
C LEU A 129 -13.47 -7.88 -11.80
N ASN A 130 -13.17 -8.07 -10.51
CA ASN A 130 -13.42 -9.33 -9.83
C ASN A 130 -14.92 -9.63 -9.72
N GLU A 131 -15.74 -8.64 -9.36
CA GLU A 131 -17.20 -8.78 -9.33
C GLU A 131 -17.75 -9.11 -10.73
N MET A 132 -17.25 -8.43 -11.76
CA MET A 132 -17.63 -8.72 -13.15
C MET A 132 -17.29 -10.15 -13.56
N LEU A 133 -16.11 -10.64 -13.19
CA LEU A 133 -15.67 -12.00 -13.47
C LEU A 133 -16.53 -13.04 -12.73
N GLU A 134 -16.86 -12.79 -11.47
CA GLU A 134 -17.76 -13.65 -10.69
C GLU A 134 -19.16 -13.72 -11.33
N LEU A 135 -19.70 -12.58 -11.75
CA LEU A 135 -20.99 -12.51 -12.45
C LEU A 135 -20.95 -13.30 -13.77
N GLN A 136 -19.88 -13.18 -14.55
CA GLN A 136 -19.70 -13.91 -15.80
C GLN A 136 -19.62 -15.43 -15.56
N ASN A 137 -18.87 -15.87 -14.55
CA ASN A 137 -18.78 -17.28 -14.18
C ASN A 137 -20.16 -17.83 -13.78
N ARG A 138 -20.91 -17.09 -12.94
CA ARG A 138 -22.27 -17.47 -12.56
C ARG A 138 -23.21 -17.56 -13.77
N GLN A 139 -23.11 -16.63 -14.72
CA GLN A 139 -23.89 -16.69 -15.96
C GLN A 139 -23.54 -17.92 -16.81
N LEU A 140 -22.26 -18.27 -16.89
CA LEU A 140 -21.80 -19.44 -17.62
C LEU A 140 -22.32 -20.73 -16.98
N ASP A 141 -22.23 -20.85 -15.65
CA ASP A 141 -22.78 -21.99 -14.91
C ASP A 141 -24.28 -22.17 -15.14
N HIS A 142 -25.06 -21.08 -15.09
CA HIS A 142 -26.50 -21.14 -15.37
C HIS A 142 -26.79 -21.57 -16.81
N ARG A 143 -26.02 -21.07 -17.79
CA ARG A 143 -26.15 -21.50 -19.19
C ARG A 143 -25.83 -22.98 -19.35
N PHE A 144 -24.79 -23.46 -18.68
CA PHE A 144 -24.40 -24.86 -18.71
C PHE A 144 -25.47 -25.76 -18.08
N GLN A 145 -26.00 -25.38 -16.92
CA GLN A 145 -27.11 -26.10 -16.26
C GLN A 145 -28.36 -26.13 -17.14
N LEU A 146 -28.69 -25.03 -17.82
CA LEU A 146 -29.84 -24.97 -18.72
C LEU A 146 -29.65 -25.88 -19.94
N ALA A 147 -28.43 -25.92 -20.51
CA ALA A 147 -28.10 -26.81 -21.62
C ALA A 147 -28.25 -28.29 -21.21
N LEU A 148 -27.69 -28.68 -20.05
CA LEU A 148 -27.83 -30.03 -19.51
C LEU A 148 -29.30 -30.39 -19.25
N TYR A 149 -30.08 -29.48 -18.68
CA TYR A 149 -31.50 -29.71 -18.43
C TYR A 149 -32.28 -29.92 -19.74
N LYS A 150 -32.00 -29.10 -20.76
CA LYS A 150 -32.61 -29.24 -22.09
C LYS A 150 -32.27 -30.59 -22.72
N GLU A 151 -31.00 -31.00 -22.65
CA GLU A 151 -30.56 -32.30 -23.16
C GLU A 151 -31.25 -33.46 -22.45
N LYS A 152 -31.32 -33.42 -21.12
CA LYS A 152 -32.05 -34.41 -20.32
C LYS A 152 -33.52 -34.49 -20.72
N LYS A 153 -34.18 -33.36 -20.92
CA LYS A 153 -35.59 -33.32 -21.35
C LYS A 153 -35.80 -33.84 -22.76
N LEU A 154 -34.88 -33.59 -23.68
CA LEU A 154 -34.91 -34.17 -25.02
C LEU A 154 -34.74 -35.70 -24.97
N ALA A 155 -33.83 -36.20 -24.14
CA ALA A 155 -33.66 -37.63 -23.93
C ALA A 155 -34.92 -38.29 -23.36
N GLU A 156 -35.53 -37.69 -22.31
CA GLU A 156 -36.80 -38.16 -21.75
C GLU A 156 -37.93 -38.19 -22.79
N LEU A 157 -38.03 -37.15 -23.61
CA LEU A 157 -39.03 -37.05 -24.69
C LEU A 157 -38.80 -38.12 -25.76
N ASN A 158 -37.55 -38.37 -26.16
CA ASN A 158 -37.22 -39.43 -27.11
C ASN A 158 -37.61 -40.81 -26.58
N VAL A 159 -37.36 -41.09 -25.30
CA VAL A 159 -37.79 -42.35 -24.66
C VAL A 159 -39.32 -42.50 -24.68
N ILE A 160 -40.06 -41.42 -24.40
CA ILE A 160 -41.53 -41.45 -24.46
C ILE A 160 -42.02 -41.67 -25.89
N LYS A 161 -41.42 -40.99 -26.88
CA LYS A 161 -41.75 -41.18 -28.31
C LYS A 161 -41.50 -42.61 -28.75
N GLU A 162 -40.37 -43.21 -28.37
CA GLU A 162 -40.04 -44.60 -28.69
C GLU A 162 -41.04 -45.57 -28.07
N LYS A 163 -41.40 -45.39 -26.79
CA LYS A 163 -42.45 -46.18 -26.13
C LYS A 163 -43.79 -46.06 -26.85
N LEU A 164 -44.22 -44.86 -27.19
CA LEU A 164 -45.48 -44.62 -27.88
C LEU A 164 -45.50 -45.25 -29.28
N ALA A 165 -44.39 -45.17 -30.02
CA ALA A 165 -44.24 -45.82 -31.32
C ALA A 165 -44.32 -47.34 -31.21
N ASN A 166 -43.67 -47.93 -30.20
CA ASN A 166 -43.72 -49.36 -29.93
C ASN A 166 -45.14 -49.82 -29.55
N GLU A 167 -45.82 -49.08 -28.67
CA GLU A 167 -47.22 -49.35 -28.30
C GLU A 167 -48.17 -49.26 -29.50
N HIS A 168 -47.98 -48.26 -30.38
CA HIS A 168 -48.74 -48.11 -31.60
C HIS A 168 -48.50 -49.30 -32.55
N SER A 169 -47.24 -49.66 -32.79
CA SER A 169 -46.88 -50.81 -33.63
C SER A 169 -47.48 -52.12 -33.11
N GLU A 170 -47.41 -52.37 -31.79
CA GLU A 170 -48.07 -53.52 -31.18
C GLU A 170 -49.59 -53.50 -31.37
N ARG A 171 -50.23 -52.34 -31.22
CA ARG A 171 -51.68 -52.20 -31.37
C ARG A 171 -52.12 -52.48 -32.80
N VAL A 172 -51.40 -51.94 -33.79
CA VAL A 172 -51.61 -52.20 -35.21
C VAL A 172 -51.43 -53.67 -35.51
N SER A 173 -50.34 -54.30 -35.06
CA SER A 173 -50.13 -55.74 -35.25
C SER A 173 -51.25 -56.59 -34.64
N LYS A 174 -51.71 -56.27 -33.43
CA LYS A 174 -52.83 -56.97 -32.78
C LYS A 174 -54.13 -56.80 -33.57
N TYR A 175 -54.39 -55.61 -34.10
CA TYR A 175 -55.55 -55.32 -34.94
C TYR A 175 -55.49 -56.10 -36.26
N GLU A 176 -54.35 -56.06 -36.97
CA GLU A 176 -54.12 -56.81 -38.20
C GLU A 176 -54.27 -58.32 -38.00
N LEU A 177 -53.70 -58.88 -36.92
CA LEU A 177 -53.85 -60.29 -36.59
C LEU A 177 -55.31 -60.67 -36.33
N LYS A 178 -56.07 -59.80 -35.63
CA LYS A 178 -57.50 -60.02 -35.38
C LYS A 178 -58.29 -59.98 -36.69
N GLN A 179 -58.01 -59.02 -37.57
CA GLN A 179 -58.63 -58.94 -38.90
C GLN A 179 -58.28 -60.17 -39.74
N GLN A 180 -57.02 -60.60 -39.75
CA GLN A 180 -56.59 -61.79 -40.49
C GLN A 180 -57.28 -63.06 -39.99
N LYS A 181 -57.45 -63.24 -38.68
CA LYS A 181 -58.22 -64.36 -38.10
C LYS A 181 -59.69 -64.31 -38.53
N MET A 182 -60.34 -63.16 -38.43
CA MET A 182 -61.73 -62.99 -38.86
C MET A 182 -61.90 -63.34 -40.34
N MET A 183 -60.98 -62.87 -41.20
CA MET A 183 -61.00 -63.17 -42.64
C MET A 183 -60.75 -64.65 -42.93
N LYS A 184 -59.87 -65.30 -42.15
CA LYS A 184 -59.61 -66.73 -42.25
C LYS A 184 -60.82 -67.57 -41.82
N GLU A 185 -61.45 -67.25 -40.70
CA GLU A 185 -62.66 -67.91 -40.21
C GLU A 185 -63.80 -67.77 -41.23
N ARG A 186 -64.03 -66.56 -41.76
CA ARG A 186 -64.99 -66.34 -42.85
C ARG A 186 -64.68 -67.22 -44.06
N ARG A 187 -63.42 -67.28 -44.50
CA ARG A 187 -63.00 -68.14 -45.63
C ARG A 187 -63.24 -69.61 -45.35
N GLU A 188 -62.95 -70.10 -44.15
CA GLU A 188 -63.18 -71.48 -43.75
C GLU A 188 -64.67 -71.82 -43.74
N THR A 189 -65.51 -70.93 -43.20
CA THR A 189 -66.98 -71.09 -43.27
C THR A 189 -67.49 -71.11 -44.70
N PHE A 190 -67.04 -70.18 -45.56
CA PHE A 190 -67.42 -70.19 -46.98
C PHE A 190 -66.94 -71.46 -47.71
N ASP A 191 -65.74 -71.96 -47.39
CA ASP A 191 -65.20 -73.20 -47.98
C ASP A 191 -65.97 -74.45 -47.49
N GLU A 192 -66.44 -74.46 -46.24
CA GLU A 192 -67.28 -75.53 -45.68
C GLU A 192 -68.67 -75.54 -46.31
N VAL A 193 -69.32 -74.36 -46.41
CA VAL A 193 -70.59 -74.19 -47.13
C VAL A 193 -70.43 -74.61 -48.60
N PHE A 194 -69.36 -74.20 -49.26
CA PHE A 194 -69.08 -74.61 -50.64
C PHE A 194 -68.91 -76.13 -50.78
N LYS A 195 -68.20 -76.79 -49.85
CA LYS A 195 -68.06 -78.26 -49.85
C LYS A 195 -69.38 -78.97 -49.58
N GLU A 196 -70.26 -78.37 -48.79
CA GLU A 196 -71.62 -78.87 -48.57
C GLU A 196 -72.48 -78.71 -49.83
N GLU A 197 -72.48 -77.53 -50.46
CA GLU A 197 -73.14 -77.28 -51.74
C GLU A 197 -72.65 -78.22 -52.85
N VAL A 198 -71.34 -78.51 -52.92
CA VAL A 198 -70.78 -79.48 -53.88
C VAL A 198 -71.24 -80.91 -53.57
N ARG A 199 -71.37 -81.29 -52.29
CA ARG A 199 -71.91 -82.59 -51.89
C ARG A 199 -73.40 -82.70 -52.22
N GLU A 200 -74.18 -81.66 -51.96
CA GLU A 200 -75.59 -81.58 -52.33
C GLU A 200 -75.77 -81.61 -53.86
N TYR A 201 -74.92 -80.91 -54.61
CA TYR A 201 -74.92 -80.98 -56.08
C TYR A 201 -74.63 -82.39 -56.59
N LYS A 202 -73.64 -83.09 -56.01
CA LYS A 202 -73.33 -84.48 -56.34
C LYS A 202 -74.47 -85.44 -55.99
N ALA A 203 -75.23 -85.17 -54.94
CA ALA A 203 -76.35 -86.00 -54.50
C ALA A 203 -77.65 -85.74 -55.29
N THR A 204 -77.89 -84.51 -55.73
CA THR A 204 -79.20 -84.06 -56.23
C THR A 204 -79.18 -83.59 -57.69
N GLY A 205 -78.00 -83.41 -58.30
CA GLY A 205 -77.83 -83.07 -59.72
C GLY A 205 -78.23 -81.65 -60.12
N SER A 206 -78.56 -80.77 -59.18
CA SER A 206 -78.99 -79.39 -59.44
C SER A 206 -78.47 -78.44 -58.37
N ILE A 207 -78.02 -77.25 -58.76
CA ILE A 207 -77.47 -76.22 -57.87
C ILE A 207 -78.64 -75.33 -57.40
N PRO A 208 -78.79 -75.04 -56.09
CA PRO A 208 -79.75 -74.05 -55.62
C PRO A 208 -79.46 -72.70 -56.26
N LYS A 209 -80.42 -72.13 -57.01
CA LYS A 209 -80.36 -70.73 -57.42
C LYS A 209 -80.58 -69.88 -56.17
N LEU A 210 -79.52 -69.25 -55.67
CA LEU A 210 -79.61 -68.20 -54.67
C LEU A 210 -80.64 -67.14 -55.14
N PRO A 211 -81.51 -66.64 -54.25
CA PRO A 211 -82.32 -65.48 -54.58
C PRO A 211 -81.36 -64.32 -54.84
N ILE A 212 -81.41 -63.80 -56.06
CA ILE A 212 -80.85 -62.50 -56.41
C ILE A 212 -81.68 -61.47 -55.65
N THR A 213 -81.29 -61.18 -54.41
CA THR A 213 -81.72 -59.96 -53.72
C THR A 213 -80.82 -58.85 -54.24
N GLN A 214 -81.44 -57.88 -54.90
CA GLN A 214 -80.79 -56.66 -55.37
C GLN A 214 -80.15 -55.91 -54.20
N GLN A 215 -79.08 -55.16 -54.52
CA GLN A 215 -78.32 -54.23 -53.67
C GLN A 215 -77.36 -54.86 -52.65
N GLY A 216 -76.15 -55.16 -53.11
CA GLY A 216 -74.92 -54.93 -52.36
C GLY A 216 -74.07 -53.93 -53.15
N PRO A 217 -73.34 -53.00 -52.51
CA PRO A 217 -72.55 -52.00 -53.21
C PRO A 217 -71.50 -52.70 -54.08
N SER A 218 -71.32 -52.17 -55.30
CA SER A 218 -70.33 -52.69 -56.23
C SER A 218 -68.92 -52.44 -55.67
N LEU A 219 -67.93 -53.23 -56.10
CA LEU A 219 -66.54 -53.11 -55.66
C LEU A 219 -65.95 -51.70 -55.92
N ASP A 220 -66.54 -50.91 -56.82
CA ASP A 220 -66.21 -49.50 -57.03
C ASP A 220 -66.71 -48.57 -55.89
N GLU A 221 -67.85 -48.85 -55.24
CA GLU A 221 -68.39 -47.99 -54.16
C GLU A 221 -67.62 -48.15 -52.83
N VAL A 222 -67.07 -49.34 -52.55
CA VAL A 222 -66.25 -49.59 -51.35
C VAL A 222 -64.87 -48.93 -51.45
N LEU A 223 -64.39 -48.65 -52.67
CA LEU A 223 -63.13 -47.95 -52.88
C LEU A 223 -63.27 -46.45 -52.63
N ASP A 224 -64.42 -45.85 -52.98
CA ASP A 224 -64.69 -44.42 -52.79
C ASP A 224 -64.93 -44.06 -51.31
N GLU A 225 -65.65 -44.88 -50.52
CA GLU A 225 -65.89 -44.57 -49.10
C GLU A 225 -64.64 -44.67 -48.20
N VAL A 226 -63.64 -45.47 -48.57
CA VAL A 226 -62.39 -45.61 -47.79
C VAL A 226 -61.36 -44.55 -48.18
N LEU A 227 -61.44 -43.98 -49.38
CA LEU A 227 -60.50 -42.95 -49.85
C LEU A 227 -60.87 -41.53 -49.41
N ASP A 228 -62.16 -41.22 -49.23
CA ASP A 228 -62.61 -39.86 -48.93
C ASP A 228 -62.42 -39.43 -47.47
N GLU A 229 -62.52 -40.35 -46.49
CA GLU A 229 -62.28 -40.01 -45.07
C GLU A 229 -60.78 -39.85 -44.75
N ASP A 230 -59.90 -40.62 -45.40
CA ASP A 230 -58.45 -40.59 -45.15
C ASP A 230 -57.74 -39.44 -45.87
N ALA A 231 -58.28 -38.92 -46.99
CA ALA A 231 -57.66 -37.83 -47.75
C ALA A 231 -57.65 -36.50 -46.97
N ALA A 232 -58.73 -36.17 -46.25
CA ALA A 232 -58.82 -34.95 -45.46
C ALA A 232 -57.89 -34.97 -44.23
N VAL A 233 -57.74 -36.14 -43.61
CA VAL A 233 -56.84 -36.36 -42.46
C VAL A 233 -55.37 -36.34 -42.90
N PHE A 234 -55.07 -36.87 -44.09
CA PHE A 234 -53.74 -36.82 -44.69
C PHE A 234 -53.30 -35.39 -45.07
N ASP A 235 -54.21 -34.58 -45.60
CA ASP A 235 -53.93 -33.18 -45.97
C ASP A 235 -53.73 -32.26 -44.76
N GLU A 236 -54.35 -32.59 -43.61
CA GLU A 236 -54.11 -31.90 -42.34
C GLU A 236 -52.76 -32.32 -41.71
N PHE A 237 -52.37 -33.59 -41.86
CA PHE A 237 -51.06 -34.10 -41.42
C PHE A 237 -49.88 -33.46 -42.17
N LEU A 238 -50.03 -33.16 -43.47
CA LEU A 238 -48.98 -32.53 -44.29
C LEU A 238 -48.81 -31.02 -44.07
N LYS A 239 -49.72 -30.37 -43.32
CA LYS A 239 -49.68 -28.91 -43.05
C LYS A 239 -49.07 -28.53 -41.69
N ASN A 240 -48.70 -29.51 -40.87
CA ASN A 240 -47.90 -29.34 -39.64
C ASN A 240 -46.47 -29.87 -39.82
#